data_AF-A0A959N7M3-F1
#
_entry.id   AF-A0A959N7M3-F1
#
_cell.length_a   1.000
_cell.length_b   1.000
_cell.length_c   1.000
_cell.angle_alpha   90.00
_cell.angle_beta   90.00
_cell.angle_gamma   90.00
#
_symmetry.space_group_name_H-M   'P 1'
#
loop_
_entity.id
_entity.type
_entity.pdbx_description
1 polymer ?
#
loop_
_entity_poly.entity_id
_entity_poly.type
_entity_poly.pdbx_seq_one_letter_code
_entity_poly.pdbx_strand_id
1 'polypeptide(L)'
;MNQDTNTAIYTISVAADILGISIHTLRMYEREGLILSYRKKSNQRLYSQKDLERIVCIQKTINEDKINIEGIRRVLALLPCWAIIKCSKKDRENCEFYSSHTKPCWMINHTNNICKDRNCRDCDVYQSFGSCDSIKNKLKDLLT
;
A
#
# COMPACT_ATOMS: atom_id res chain seq x y z
N MET A 1 -15.29 -14.68 -18.18
CA MET A 1 -13.86 -14.40 -18.41
C MET A 1 -13.31 -13.81 -17.12
N ASN A 2 -12.74 -14.64 -16.25
CA ASN A 2 -12.20 -14.17 -14.97
C ASN A 2 -10.93 -13.36 -15.26
N GLN A 3 -11.05 -12.03 -15.24
CA GLN A 3 -9.89 -11.15 -15.36
C GLN A 3 -9.07 -11.27 -14.07
N ASP A 4 -7.78 -11.60 -14.20
CA ASP A 4 -6.84 -11.48 -13.07
C ASP A 4 -6.73 -10.01 -12.67
N THR A 5 -7.31 -9.66 -11.53
CA THR A 5 -7.40 -8.27 -11.03
C THR A 5 -6.04 -7.73 -10.58
N ASN A 6 -5.00 -8.56 -10.47
CA ASN A 6 -3.64 -8.14 -10.16
C ASN A 6 -2.85 -7.64 -11.38
N THR A 7 -3.25 -8.04 -12.60
CA THR A 7 -2.50 -7.64 -13.80
C THR A 7 -2.64 -6.14 -14.04
N ALA A 8 -1.51 -5.43 -14.06
CA ALA A 8 -1.47 -3.98 -14.24
C ALA A 8 -1.56 -3.60 -15.72
N ILE A 9 -2.71 -3.07 -16.14
CA ILE A 9 -3.01 -2.72 -17.54
C ILE A 9 -3.40 -1.25 -17.74
N TYR A 10 -3.83 -0.56 -16.69
CA TYR A 10 -4.30 0.82 -16.79
C TYR A 10 -3.11 1.78 -16.73
N THR A 11 -2.98 2.67 -17.70
CA THR A 11 -2.01 3.77 -17.63
C THR A 11 -2.44 4.79 -16.58
N ILE A 12 -1.54 5.69 -16.16
CA ILE A 12 -1.86 6.70 -15.16
C ILE A 12 -3.02 7.62 -15.57
N SER A 13 -3.13 7.97 -16.86
CA SER A 13 -4.23 8.78 -17.36
C SER A 13 -5.55 8.01 -17.28
N VAL A 14 -5.57 6.77 -17.78
CA VAL A 14 -6.77 5.92 -17.74
C VAL A 14 -7.22 5.64 -16.29
N ALA A 15 -6.28 5.36 -15.39
CA ALA A 15 -6.59 5.15 -13.98
C ALA A 15 -7.18 6.43 -13.34
N ALA A 16 -6.58 7.59 -13.60
CA ALA A 16 -7.07 8.88 -13.10
C ALA A 16 -8.50 9.18 -13.59
N ASP A 17 -8.77 8.92 -14.87
CA ASP A 17 -10.10 9.11 -15.48
C ASP A 17 -11.14 8.17 -14.86
N ILE A 18 -10.83 6.88 -14.71
CA ILE A 18 -11.73 5.90 -14.08
C ILE A 18 -12.06 6.28 -12.63
N LEU A 19 -11.07 6.78 -11.88
CA LEU A 19 -11.19 7.12 -10.48
C LEU A 19 -11.79 8.51 -10.23
N GLY A 20 -11.98 9.32 -11.29
CA GLY A 20 -12.44 10.69 -11.20
C GLY A 20 -11.50 11.60 -10.39
N ILE A 21 -10.18 11.37 -10.46
CA ILE A 21 -9.17 12.18 -9.77
C ILE A 21 -8.14 12.74 -10.74
N SER A 22 -7.43 13.79 -10.33
CA SER A 22 -6.32 14.30 -11.13
C SER A 22 -5.12 13.33 -11.11
N ILE A 23 -4.33 13.32 -12.20
CA ILE A 23 -3.02 12.65 -12.25
C ILE A 23 -2.10 13.13 -11.11
N HIS A 24 -2.21 14.40 -10.72
CA HIS A 24 -1.44 14.96 -9.61
C HIS A 24 -1.80 14.27 -8.28
N THR A 25 -3.10 14.11 -8.00
CA THR A 25 -3.61 13.40 -6.82
C THR A 25 -3.13 11.95 -6.80
N LEU A 26 -3.20 11.25 -7.94
CA LEU A 26 -2.74 9.85 -8.02
C LEU A 26 -1.23 9.73 -7.75
N ARG A 27 -0.42 10.64 -8.29
CA ARG A 27 1.03 10.72 -7.99
C ARG A 27 1.32 11.07 -6.54
N MET A 28 0.49 11.91 -5.92
CA MET A 28 0.61 12.23 -4.51
C MET A 28 0.36 10.98 -3.66
N TYR A 29 -0.68 10.18 -3.93
CA TYR A 29 -0.91 8.92 -3.22
C TYR A 29 0.27 7.94 -3.34
N GLU A 30 0.92 7.85 -4.51
CA GLU A 30 2.16 7.06 -4.66
C GLU A 30 3.30 7.59 -3.80
N ARG A 31 3.52 8.91 -3.83
CA ARG A 31 4.62 9.56 -3.11
C ARG A 31 4.50 9.39 -1.60
N GLU A 32 3.28 9.50 -1.09
CA GLU A 32 2.94 9.29 0.31
C GLU A 32 2.91 7.80 0.70
N GLY A 33 3.16 6.90 -0.26
CA GLY A 33 3.23 5.45 -0.05
C GLY A 33 1.90 4.80 0.28
N LEU A 34 0.78 5.44 -0.06
CA LEU A 34 -0.54 4.84 0.11
C LEU A 34 -0.80 3.73 -0.91
N ILE A 35 -0.18 3.86 -2.09
CA ILE A 35 -0.24 2.89 -3.19
C ILE A 35 1.16 2.68 -3.79
N LEU A 36 1.35 1.54 -4.46
CA LEU A 36 2.51 1.23 -5.28
C LEU A 36 2.04 1.02 -6.72
N SER A 37 2.65 1.66 -7.72
CA SER A 37 2.41 1.31 -9.11
C SER A 37 3.30 0.18 -9.59
N TYR A 38 2.83 -0.57 -10.59
CA TYR A 38 3.72 -1.35 -11.43
C TYR A 38 4.45 -0.42 -12.40
N ARG A 39 5.73 -0.70 -12.68
CA ARG A 39 6.48 0.02 -13.71
C ARG A 39 6.99 -0.94 -14.76
N LYS A 40 6.66 -0.67 -16.02
CA LYS A 40 7.26 -1.36 -17.18
C LYS A 40 8.76 -1.05 -17.27
N LYS A 41 9.50 -1.84 -18.07
CA LYS A 41 10.90 -1.56 -18.45
C LYS A 41 11.09 -0.16 -19.03
N SER A 42 10.09 0.38 -19.73
CA SER A 42 10.05 1.76 -20.24
C SER A 42 9.81 2.83 -19.17
N ASN A 43 9.79 2.45 -17.88
CA ASN A 43 9.45 3.30 -16.74
C ASN A 43 8.00 3.84 -16.74
N GLN A 44 7.14 3.34 -17.63
CA GLN A 44 5.72 3.68 -17.64
C GLN A 44 5.01 3.03 -16.44
N ARG A 45 4.27 3.86 -15.68
CA ARG A 45 3.40 3.42 -14.58
C ARG A 45 2.16 2.74 -15.12
N LEU A 46 1.83 1.60 -14.53
CA LEU A 46 0.58 0.89 -14.73
C LEU A 46 -0.06 0.54 -13.41
N TYR A 47 -1.38 0.46 -13.44
CA TYR A 47 -2.24 0.12 -12.32
C TYR A 47 -3.09 -1.10 -12.69
N SER A 48 -3.32 -1.95 -11.71
CA SER A 48 -4.22 -3.10 -11.82
C SER A 48 -5.60 -2.75 -11.28
N GLN A 49 -6.59 -3.62 -11.52
CA GLN A 49 -7.93 -3.42 -10.98
C GLN A 49 -7.91 -3.31 -9.44
N LYS A 50 -7.06 -4.10 -8.75
CA LYS A 50 -6.88 -3.99 -7.30
C LYS A 50 -6.27 -2.66 -6.85
N ASP A 51 -5.41 -2.04 -7.67
CA ASP A 51 -4.90 -0.70 -7.33
C ASP A 51 -6.02 0.33 -7.35
N LEU A 52 -6.89 0.26 -8.36
CA LEU A 52 -8.05 1.15 -8.48
C LEU A 52 -8.97 0.96 -7.28
N GLU A 53 -9.28 -0.28 -6.90
CA GLU A 53 -10.08 -0.60 -5.71
C GLU A 53 -9.46 0.00 -4.45
N ARG A 54 -8.14 -0.18 -4.24
CA ARG A 54 -7.42 0.43 -3.11
C ARG A 54 -7.55 1.95 -3.09
N ILE A 55 -7.46 2.60 -4.25
CA ILE A 55 -7.59 4.07 -4.36
C ILE A 55 -9.02 4.52 -4.03
N VAL A 56 -10.03 3.77 -4.46
CA VAL A 56 -11.42 4.01 -4.05
C VAL A 56 -11.55 3.92 -2.53
N CYS A 57 -10.91 2.95 -1.89
CA CYS A 57 -10.92 2.84 -0.42
C CYS A 57 -10.23 4.02 0.26
N ILE A 58 -9.13 4.51 -0.30
CA ILE A 58 -8.46 5.74 0.17
C ILE A 58 -9.40 6.94 0.06
N GLN A 59 -10.07 7.12 -1.09
CA GLN A 59 -11.04 8.19 -1.29
C GLN A 59 -12.19 8.13 -0.27
N LYS A 60 -12.75 6.94 -0.03
CA LYS A 60 -13.80 6.74 0.98
C LYS A 60 -13.29 7.08 2.38
N THR A 61 -12.09 6.64 2.75
CA THR A 61 -11.52 6.94 4.08
C THR A 61 -11.32 8.46 4.27
N ILE A 62 -10.91 9.18 3.23
CA ILE A 62 -10.76 10.64 3.28
C ILE A 62 -12.12 11.32 3.37
N ASN A 63 -13.08 10.91 2.54
CA ASN A 63 -14.35 11.61 2.38
C ASN A 63 -15.39 11.28 3.46
N GLU A 64 -15.49 10.00 3.85
CA GLU A 64 -16.49 9.49 4.78
C GLU A 64 -15.93 9.45 6.21
N ASP A 65 -14.75 8.84 6.40
CA ASP A 65 -14.13 8.70 7.73
C ASP A 65 -13.38 9.95 8.21
N LYS A 66 -13.21 10.95 7.33
CA LYS A 66 -12.50 12.22 7.58
C LYS A 66 -11.05 12.04 8.04
N ILE A 67 -10.41 10.94 7.64
CA ILE A 67 -9.00 10.68 7.92
C ILE A 67 -8.17 11.23 6.76
N ASN A 68 -7.27 12.16 7.05
CA ASN A 68 -6.38 12.72 6.03
C ASN A 68 -5.27 11.74 5.61
N ILE A 69 -4.52 12.11 4.57
CA ILE A 69 -3.44 11.28 4.01
C ILE A 69 -2.39 10.88 5.05
N GLU A 70 -1.97 11.81 5.90
CA GLU A 70 -1.00 11.53 6.96
C GLU A 70 -1.56 10.50 7.95
N GLY A 71 -2.82 10.61 8.34
CA GLY A 71 -3.50 9.63 9.19
C GLY A 71 -3.51 8.24 8.56
N ILE A 72 -3.89 8.13 7.28
CA ILE A 72 -3.87 6.85 6.55
C ILE A 72 -2.44 6.28 6.54
N ARG A 73 -1.46 7.11 6.19
CA ARG A 73 -0.04 6.74 6.12
C ARG A 73 0.48 6.23 7.46
N ARG A 74 0.09 6.86 8.57
CA ARG A 74 0.45 6.43 9.93
C ARG A 74 -0.17 5.11 10.30
N VAL A 75 -1.43 4.87 9.97
CA VAL A 75 -2.05 3.56 10.23
C VAL A 75 -1.35 2.46 9.43
N LEU A 76 -1.03 2.72 8.16
CA LEU A 76 -0.26 1.78 7.34
C LEU A 76 1.17 1.56 7.88
N ALA A 77 1.75 2.55 8.58
CA ALA A 77 3.04 2.44 9.24
C ALA A 77 3.00 1.65 10.57
N LEU A 78 1.81 1.35 11.10
CA LEU A 78 1.62 0.55 12.31
C LEU A 78 1.32 -0.93 12.01
N LEU A 79 1.27 -1.31 10.72
CA LEU A 79 0.96 -2.69 10.34
C LEU A 79 2.01 -3.66 10.90
N PRO A 80 1.59 -4.78 11.52
CA PRO A 80 2.49 -5.76 12.12
C PRO A 80 3.11 -6.66 11.04
N CYS A 81 3.91 -6.07 10.14
CA CYS A 81 4.51 -6.77 9.00
C CYS A 81 5.33 -8.00 9.43
N TRP A 82 5.96 -7.93 10.60
CA TRP A 82 6.75 -9.01 11.17
C TRP A 82 5.90 -10.23 11.57
N ALA A 83 4.63 -10.04 11.93
CA ALA A 83 3.72 -11.11 12.26
C ALA A 83 3.20 -11.78 10.99
N ILE A 84 2.87 -10.98 9.98
CA ILE A 84 2.38 -11.44 8.67
C ILE A 84 3.48 -12.22 7.93
N ILE A 85 4.69 -11.65 7.83
CA ILE A 85 5.84 -12.26 7.14
C ILE A 85 6.57 -13.28 8.01
N LYS A 86 6.23 -13.36 9.31
CA LYS A 86 6.88 -14.23 10.29
C LYS A 86 8.39 -13.97 10.40
N CYS A 87 8.78 -12.69 10.44
CA CYS A 87 10.18 -12.29 10.60
C CYS A 87 10.75 -12.81 11.93
N SER A 88 11.97 -13.35 11.91
CA SER A 88 12.69 -13.73 13.13
C SER A 88 13.03 -12.49 13.97
N LYS A 89 13.43 -12.67 15.24
CA LYS A 89 13.90 -11.56 16.08
C LYS A 89 15.07 -10.82 15.42
N LYS A 90 16.03 -11.56 14.88
CA LYS A 90 17.20 -11.03 14.17
C LYS A 90 16.80 -10.20 12.95
N ASP A 91 15.84 -10.67 12.15
CA ASP A 91 15.35 -9.92 10.98
C ASP A 91 14.67 -8.60 11.37
N ARG A 92 13.92 -8.59 12.49
CA ARG A 92 13.24 -7.38 13.00
C ARG A 92 14.25 -6.34 13.48
N GLU A 93 15.26 -6.77 14.23
CA GLU A 93 16.32 -5.88 14.73
C GLU A 93 17.12 -5.23 13.60
N ASN A 94 17.25 -5.91 12.46
CA ASN A 94 17.90 -5.39 11.25
C ASN A 94 16.97 -4.57 10.33
N CYS A 95 15.75 -4.24 10.74
CA CYS A 95 14.75 -3.57 9.91
C CYS A 95 14.50 -2.12 10.38
N GLU A 96 14.75 -1.15 9.50
CA GLU A 96 14.50 0.28 9.76
C GLU A 96 13.01 0.60 10.01
N PHE A 97 12.10 -0.16 9.38
CA PHE A 97 10.67 -0.03 9.66
C PHE A 97 10.36 -0.30 11.13
N TYR A 98 10.89 -1.41 11.66
CA TYR A 98 10.61 -1.89 13.02
C TYR A 98 11.14 -0.94 14.10
N SER A 99 12.18 -0.17 13.82
CA SER A 99 12.71 0.81 14.77
C SER A 99 12.01 2.17 14.72
N SER A 100 11.41 2.56 13.59
CA SER A 100 10.93 3.94 13.37
C SER A 100 9.40 4.10 13.26
N HIS A 101 8.68 3.11 12.70
CA HIS A 101 7.22 3.16 12.44
C HIS A 101 6.73 4.49 11.80
N THR A 102 7.59 5.16 11.03
CA THR A 102 7.25 6.47 10.47
C THR A 102 6.52 6.36 9.14
N LYS A 103 6.83 5.35 8.32
CA LYS A 103 6.29 5.08 6.99
C LYS A 103 5.94 3.59 6.87
N PRO A 104 5.02 3.19 6.00
CA PRO A 104 4.73 1.78 5.74
C PRO A 104 5.98 1.00 5.34
N CYS A 105 6.04 -0.29 5.68
CA CYS A 105 7.24 -1.10 5.46
C CYS A 105 7.67 -1.17 3.99
N TRP A 106 6.74 -1.03 3.05
CA TRP A 106 7.03 -1.02 1.61
C TRP A 106 7.63 0.30 1.09
N MET A 107 7.78 1.31 1.95
CA MET A 107 8.57 2.50 1.65
C MET A 107 10.02 2.39 2.12
N ILE A 108 10.39 1.30 2.78
CA ILE A 108 11.72 1.08 3.34
C ILE A 108 12.55 0.23 2.39
N ASN A 109 13.82 0.59 2.23
CA ASN A 109 14.78 -0.22 1.49
C ASN A 109 15.34 -1.30 2.42
N HIS A 110 14.77 -2.50 2.35
CA HIS A 110 15.21 -3.63 3.16
C HIS A 110 16.54 -4.17 2.63
N THR A 111 17.60 -4.18 3.44
CA THR A 111 18.94 -4.62 3.00
C THR A 111 19.45 -5.85 3.73
N ASN A 112 19.08 -6.03 5.00
CA ASN A 112 19.68 -7.01 5.91
C ASN A 112 18.64 -7.88 6.66
N ASN A 113 17.53 -8.20 6.00
CA ASN A 113 16.47 -9.05 6.57
C ASN A 113 15.78 -9.88 5.46
N ILE A 114 14.87 -10.77 5.87
CA ILE A 114 14.05 -11.61 4.99
C ILE A 114 13.20 -10.88 3.93
N CYS A 115 13.05 -9.55 4.02
CA CYS A 115 12.31 -8.72 3.07
C CYS A 115 13.18 -8.13 1.96
N LYS A 116 14.51 -8.30 1.99
CA LYS A 116 15.47 -7.67 1.06
C LYS A 116 15.09 -7.81 -0.42
N ASP A 117 14.81 -9.03 -0.86
CA ASP A 117 14.57 -9.34 -2.27
C ASP A 117 13.07 -9.46 -2.61
N ARG A 118 12.20 -9.00 -1.70
CA ARG A 118 10.74 -9.08 -1.90
C ARG A 118 10.23 -7.90 -2.71
N ASN A 119 9.42 -8.20 -3.73
CA ASN A 119 8.58 -7.19 -4.35
C ASN A 119 7.46 -6.82 -3.37
N CYS A 120 7.52 -5.62 -2.80
CA CYS A 120 6.50 -5.17 -1.85
C CYS A 120 5.10 -5.06 -2.46
N ARG A 121 4.99 -4.92 -3.78
CA ARG A 121 3.69 -4.93 -4.47
C ARG A 121 2.99 -6.29 -4.37
N ASP A 122 3.75 -7.37 -4.34
CA ASP A 122 3.24 -8.74 -4.29
C ASP A 122 3.30 -9.31 -2.86
N CYS A 123 3.73 -8.50 -1.89
CA CYS A 123 3.90 -8.90 -0.50
C CYS A 123 2.55 -8.94 0.23
N ASP A 124 2.36 -9.98 1.05
CA ASP A 124 1.14 -10.17 1.85
C ASP A 124 0.80 -8.92 2.69
N VAL A 125 1.81 -8.24 3.24
CA VAL A 125 1.58 -7.01 4.04
C VAL A 125 0.89 -5.91 3.22
N TYR A 126 1.31 -5.71 1.97
CA TYR A 126 0.67 -4.73 1.10
C TYR A 126 -0.71 -5.22 0.63
N GLN A 127 -0.83 -6.51 0.31
CA GLN A 127 -2.06 -7.12 -0.21
C GLN A 127 -3.17 -7.22 0.85
N SER A 128 -2.86 -7.48 2.12
CA SER A 128 -3.84 -7.62 3.21
C SER A 128 -4.62 -6.33 3.53
N PHE A 129 -4.12 -5.17 3.12
CA PHE A 129 -4.71 -3.87 3.45
C PHE A 129 -5.29 -3.13 2.24
N GLY A 130 -5.67 -3.85 1.19
CA GLY A 130 -6.33 -3.30 -0.01
C GLY A 130 -7.85 -3.23 0.05
N SER A 131 -8.52 -3.97 0.94
CA SER A 131 -10.00 -3.98 1.03
C SER A 131 -10.56 -2.73 1.73
N CYS A 132 -11.72 -2.27 1.28
CA CYS A 132 -12.45 -1.09 1.78
C CYS A 132 -13.09 -1.28 3.16
N ASP A 133 -12.72 -2.31 3.93
CA ASP A 133 -13.13 -2.36 5.32
C ASP A 133 -12.52 -1.14 6.01
N SER A 134 -13.37 -0.31 6.62
CA SER A 134 -12.94 0.96 7.22
C SER A 134 -11.68 0.72 8.02
N ILE A 135 -10.69 1.58 7.83
CA ILE A 135 -9.45 1.54 8.61
C ILE A 135 -9.77 1.46 10.11
N LYS A 136 -10.89 2.05 10.55
CA LYS A 136 -11.41 1.92 11.93
C LYS A 136 -11.72 0.48 12.32
N ASN A 137 -12.33 -0.31 11.45
CA ASN A 137 -12.65 -1.72 11.74
C ASN A 137 -11.36 -2.55 11.80
N LYS A 138 -10.43 -2.36 10.86
CA LYS A 138 -9.14 -3.05 10.90
C LYS A 138 -8.29 -2.65 12.12
N LEU A 139 -8.36 -1.39 12.54
CA LEU A 139 -7.72 -0.93 13.78
C LEU A 139 -8.36 -1.58 15.01
N LYS A 140 -9.68 -1.75 15.05
CA LYS A 140 -10.35 -2.51 16.13
C LYS A 140 -9.86 -3.95 16.14
N ASP A 141 -9.82 -4.63 15.01
CA ASP A 141 -9.37 -6.03 14.93
C ASP A 141 -7.91 -6.25 15.36
N LEU A 142 -7.07 -5.21 15.28
CA LEU A 142 -5.68 -5.24 15.76
C LEU A 142 -5.54 -4.93 17.27
N LEU A 143 -6.58 -4.38 17.90
CA LEU A 143 -6.60 -3.94 19.29
C LEU A 143 -7.51 -4.80 20.19
N THR A 144 -8.20 -5.79 19.62
CA THR A 144 -9.08 -6.73 20.32
C THR A 144 -8.50 -8.13 20.26
#